data_AF-A0A1B6LUE0-F1
#
_entry.id   AF-A0A1B6LUE0-F1
#
_cell.length_a   1.000
_cell.length_b   1.000
_cell.length_c   1.000
_cell.angle_alpha   90.00
_cell.angle_beta   90.00
_cell.angle_gamma   90.00
#
_symmetry.space_group_name_H-M   'P 1'
#
loop_
_entity.id
_entity.type
_entity.pdbx_description
1 polymer ?
#
loop_
_entity_poly.entity_id
_entity_poly.type
_entity_poly.pdbx_seq_one_letter_code
_entity_poly.pdbx_strand_id
1 'polypeptide(L)'
;EILSNLVQANEYSVNNLYYSAYNGLYGYFDVFRKLVGSIVEPYYQYQSSPGAVETNSAALRDPVFYQFIARVVYYFQAFQNQQEPYKQEQLEFPGVQVQSVNVDKLMTYLDEAEVELYNAINYQKGEQAESYQYRARQPQLNYKPFNYNIQLSSEQSSDAVVRVFLGPQYNVQGKPYSLEQARQYFVEVDRFVANLKNGQNQIQRNSRQSSRFVQEQPSTRSLFAQAQQGTFDYNQTVQEQQLYRLPQNLLLPRGSEQGQQYVLAVTVHQYQPDQVQSQLYQPYDNRPEGFPFDRPAQYNYFQQYKNFFYQTVTIYNQNQTQVNNPEQ
;
A
#
# COMPACT_ATOMS: atom_id res chain seq x y z
N GLU A 1 4.73 19.25 0.41
CA GLU A 1 3.39 19.86 0.51
C GLU A 1 3.07 20.77 -0.68
N ILE A 2 3.77 21.91 -0.87
CA ILE A 2 3.49 22.87 -1.96
C ILE A 2 3.40 22.21 -3.35
N LEU A 3 4.38 21.39 -3.72
CA LEU A 3 4.35 20.68 -5.02
C LEU A 3 3.13 19.77 -5.15
N SER A 4 2.77 19.04 -4.08
CA SER A 4 1.60 18.16 -4.06
C SER A 4 0.31 18.95 -4.26
N ASN A 5 0.14 20.06 -3.53
CA ASN A 5 -1.03 20.93 -3.66
C ASN A 5 -1.11 21.54 -5.06
N LEU A 6 0.02 21.89 -5.68
CA LEU A 6 0.05 22.41 -7.05
C LEU A 6 -0.37 21.35 -8.09
N VAL A 7 0.21 20.15 -8.01
CA VAL A 7 -0.01 19.08 -8.98
C VAL A 7 -1.42 18.49 -8.89
N GLN A 8 -1.94 18.34 -7.67
CA GLN A 8 -3.32 17.89 -7.43
C GLN A 8 -4.35 18.98 -7.70
N ALA A 9 -3.95 20.25 -7.58
CA ALA A 9 -4.85 21.41 -7.53
C ALA A 9 -5.97 21.21 -6.49
N ASN A 10 -5.60 21.02 -5.23
CA ASN A 10 -6.52 20.81 -4.13
C ASN A 10 -6.97 22.13 -3.46
N GLU A 11 -7.76 22.04 -2.40
CA GLU A 11 -8.27 23.22 -1.69
C GLU A 11 -7.16 24.13 -1.12
N TYR A 12 -5.98 23.55 -0.83
CA TYR A 12 -4.81 24.22 -0.29
C TYR A 12 -3.89 24.82 -1.37
N SER A 13 -4.27 24.75 -2.65
CA SER A 13 -3.55 25.46 -3.72
C SER A 13 -3.75 26.98 -3.60
N VAL A 14 -2.68 27.75 -3.84
CA VAL A 14 -2.66 29.22 -3.69
C VAL A 14 -3.82 29.94 -4.42
N ASN A 15 -4.25 29.44 -5.58
CA ASN A 15 -5.31 30.05 -6.41
C ASN A 15 -6.37 29.00 -6.82
N ASN A 16 -6.94 28.31 -5.84
CA ASN A 16 -7.89 27.20 -6.04
C ASN A 16 -9.13 27.55 -6.92
N LEU A 17 -9.59 28.81 -6.92
CA LEU A 17 -10.66 29.35 -7.78
C LEU A 17 -10.31 29.26 -9.27
N TYR A 18 -9.04 29.51 -9.64
CA TYR A 18 -8.59 29.54 -11.03
C TYR A 18 -8.13 28.17 -11.54
N TYR A 19 -7.80 27.25 -10.64
CA TYR A 19 -7.31 25.89 -10.98
C TYR A 19 -8.42 24.83 -10.96
N SER A 20 -9.68 25.26 -11.01
CA SER A 20 -10.89 24.42 -11.04
C SER A 20 -11.15 23.57 -9.78
N ALA A 21 -10.42 23.79 -8.68
CA ALA A 21 -10.58 23.06 -7.43
C ALA A 21 -11.90 23.39 -6.69
N TYR A 22 -12.38 24.63 -6.83
CA TYR A 22 -13.56 25.15 -6.10
C TYR A 22 -14.87 24.41 -6.43
N ASN A 23 -14.97 23.74 -7.58
CA ASN A 23 -16.16 23.00 -8.00
C ASN A 23 -16.09 21.48 -7.71
N GLY A 24 -15.18 21.05 -6.83
CA GLY A 24 -14.99 19.63 -6.49
C GLY A 24 -14.29 18.81 -7.59
N LEU A 25 -13.68 19.49 -8.57
CA LEU A 25 -12.89 18.86 -9.63
C LEU A 25 -11.42 18.84 -9.19
N TYR A 26 -10.74 17.70 -9.34
CA TYR A 26 -9.32 17.51 -9.00
C TYR A 26 -8.36 18.22 -9.99
N GLY A 27 -8.65 19.47 -10.34
CA GLY A 27 -7.88 20.32 -11.25
C GLY A 27 -7.26 19.59 -12.44
N TYR A 28 -5.92 19.55 -12.50
CA TYR A 28 -5.16 18.94 -13.59
C TYR A 28 -5.45 17.44 -13.78
N PHE A 29 -5.65 16.68 -12.69
CA PHE A 29 -6.00 15.26 -12.77
C PHE A 29 -7.36 15.06 -13.45
N ASP A 30 -8.35 15.87 -13.08
CA ASP A 30 -9.70 15.74 -13.62
C ASP A 30 -9.77 16.18 -15.09
N VAL A 31 -9.05 17.25 -15.44
CA VAL A 31 -8.91 17.69 -16.85
C VAL A 31 -8.25 16.59 -17.70
N PHE A 32 -7.18 15.96 -17.21
CA PHE A 32 -6.56 14.84 -17.93
C PHE A 32 -7.53 13.67 -18.11
N ARG A 33 -8.23 13.27 -17.04
CA ARG A 33 -9.18 12.16 -17.08
C ARG A 33 -10.29 12.41 -18.09
N LYS A 34 -10.84 13.63 -18.13
CA LYS A 34 -11.83 14.04 -19.15
C LYS A 34 -11.23 14.02 -20.56
N LEU A 35 -10.04 14.57 -20.74
CA LEU A 35 -9.40 14.60 -22.06
C LEU A 35 -9.20 13.20 -22.67
N VAL A 36 -8.86 12.20 -21.84
CA VAL A 36 -8.61 10.84 -22.32
C VAL A 36 -9.86 9.95 -22.28
N GLY A 37 -10.72 10.12 -21.29
CA GLY A 37 -11.92 9.32 -21.11
C GLY A 37 -13.08 9.76 -22.00
N SER A 38 -13.15 11.05 -22.33
CA SER A 38 -14.30 11.60 -23.04
C SER A 38 -14.12 11.44 -24.54
N ILE A 39 -14.93 10.57 -25.12
CA ILE A 39 -14.92 10.26 -26.56
C ILE A 39 -15.53 11.41 -27.38
N VAL A 40 -16.41 12.21 -26.76
CA VAL A 40 -17.12 13.32 -27.38
C VAL A 40 -17.22 14.50 -26.41
N GLU A 41 -17.14 15.72 -26.93
CA GLU A 41 -17.52 16.91 -26.16
C GLU A 41 -19.05 16.86 -25.94
N PRO A 42 -19.53 16.82 -24.68
CA PRO A 42 -20.95 16.69 -24.43
C PRO A 42 -21.68 17.95 -24.91
N TYR A 43 -22.50 17.84 -25.95
CA TYR A 43 -23.37 18.92 -26.43
C TYR A 43 -24.37 19.39 -25.35
N TYR A 44 -24.69 18.51 -24.38
CA TYR A 44 -25.48 18.81 -23.19
C TYR A 44 -24.82 18.23 -21.94
N GLN A 45 -24.90 18.93 -20.80
CA GLN A 45 -24.24 18.62 -19.52
C GLN A 45 -24.49 17.21 -18.96
N TYR A 46 -25.51 16.47 -19.44
CA TYR A 46 -25.96 15.20 -18.87
C TYR A 46 -26.11 14.04 -19.88
N GLN A 47 -25.44 14.09 -21.03
CA GLN A 47 -25.66 13.09 -22.11
C GLN A 47 -24.46 12.23 -22.51
N SER A 48 -23.30 12.40 -21.88
CA SER A 48 -22.14 11.52 -22.13
C SER A 48 -21.95 10.53 -20.98
N SER A 49 -21.71 9.27 -21.34
CA SER A 49 -21.26 8.25 -20.38
C SER A 49 -19.77 8.48 -20.12
N PRO A 50 -19.34 8.57 -18.84
CA PRO A 50 -17.93 8.81 -18.54
C PRO A 50 -17.08 7.62 -18.95
N GLY A 51 -15.87 7.87 -19.48
CA GLY A 51 -14.88 6.82 -19.73
C GLY A 51 -14.43 6.15 -18.43
N ALA A 52 -13.76 4.99 -18.54
CA ALA A 52 -13.26 4.27 -17.36
C ALA A 52 -12.34 5.13 -16.48
N VAL A 53 -11.43 5.88 -17.11
CA VAL A 53 -10.47 6.77 -16.42
C VAL A 53 -11.11 7.99 -15.74
N GLU A 54 -12.34 8.37 -16.12
CA GLU A 54 -13.08 9.49 -15.52
C GLU A 54 -13.69 9.15 -14.16
N THR A 55 -13.95 7.86 -13.90
CA THR A 55 -14.60 7.42 -12.66
C THR A 55 -13.59 6.77 -11.72
N ASN A 56 -13.54 7.20 -10.46
CA ASN A 56 -12.58 6.66 -9.49
C ASN A 56 -12.71 5.13 -9.30
N SER A 57 -13.91 4.58 -9.42
CA SER A 57 -14.19 3.14 -9.27
C SER A 57 -13.73 2.29 -10.46
N ALA A 58 -13.58 2.87 -11.65
CA ALA A 58 -13.15 2.15 -12.86
C ALA A 58 -11.77 2.59 -13.37
N ALA A 59 -11.20 3.69 -12.88
CA ALA A 59 -9.96 4.27 -13.43
C ALA A 59 -8.78 3.29 -13.39
N LEU A 60 -8.68 2.47 -12.34
CA LEU A 60 -7.65 1.44 -12.21
C LEU A 60 -7.77 0.30 -13.24
N ARG A 61 -8.86 0.22 -14.01
CA ARG A 61 -9.02 -0.77 -15.09
C ARG A 61 -8.36 -0.34 -16.39
N ASP A 62 -8.05 0.95 -16.54
CA ASP A 62 -7.48 1.51 -17.75
C ASP A 62 -5.95 1.67 -17.63
N PRO A 63 -5.13 1.06 -18.50
CA PRO A 63 -3.69 1.26 -18.51
C PRO A 63 -3.23 2.72 -18.59
N VAL A 64 -4.02 3.61 -19.21
CA VAL A 64 -3.71 5.03 -19.33
C VAL A 64 -3.65 5.70 -17.95
N PHE A 65 -4.47 5.25 -17.00
CA PHE A 65 -4.40 5.74 -15.62
C PHE A 65 -2.99 5.58 -15.05
N TYR A 66 -2.42 4.37 -15.16
CA TYR A 66 -1.09 4.08 -14.63
C TYR A 66 0.01 4.85 -15.36
N GLN A 67 -0.11 5.05 -16.68
CA GLN A 67 0.85 5.86 -17.44
C GLN A 67 0.84 7.32 -16.96
N PHE A 68 -0.35 7.87 -16.69
CA PHE A 68 -0.48 9.21 -16.16
C PHE A 68 0.07 9.34 -14.74
N ILE A 69 -0.28 8.41 -13.84
CA ILE A 69 0.26 8.38 -12.48
C ILE A 69 1.80 8.26 -12.52
N ALA A 70 2.35 7.40 -13.38
CA ALA A 70 3.81 7.27 -13.53
C ALA A 70 4.47 8.59 -13.96
N ARG A 71 3.84 9.35 -14.86
CA ARG A 71 4.31 10.68 -15.25
C ARG A 71 4.24 11.69 -14.11
N VAL A 72 3.18 11.65 -13.30
CA VAL A 72 3.07 12.51 -12.12
C VAL A 72 4.16 12.15 -11.10
N VAL A 73 4.32 10.86 -10.79
CA VAL A 73 5.37 10.35 -9.89
C VAL A 73 6.76 10.75 -10.37
N TYR A 74 7.02 10.75 -11.68
CA TYR A 74 8.29 11.23 -12.24
C TYR A 74 8.64 12.67 -11.81
N TYR A 75 7.67 13.60 -11.80
CA TYR A 75 7.92 14.97 -11.33
C TYR A 75 8.23 15.01 -9.82
N PHE A 76 7.55 14.21 -9.01
CA PHE A 76 7.85 14.10 -7.58
C PHE A 76 9.23 13.49 -7.33
N GLN A 77 9.62 12.46 -8.09
CA GLN A 77 10.94 11.86 -7.99
C GLN A 77 12.03 12.86 -8.42
N ALA A 78 11.81 13.64 -9.47
CA ALA A 78 12.72 14.71 -9.87
C ALA A 78 12.93 15.74 -8.75
N PHE A 79 11.86 16.11 -8.04
CA PHE A 79 11.96 16.98 -6.86
C PHE A 79 12.69 16.31 -5.69
N GLN A 80 12.37 15.06 -5.35
CA GLN A 80 13.03 14.32 -4.27
C GLN A 80 14.53 14.15 -4.51
N ASN A 81 14.92 13.94 -5.77
CA ASN A 81 16.33 13.81 -6.16
C ASN A 81 17.11 15.13 -6.09
N GLN A 82 16.44 16.29 -6.00
CA GLN A 82 17.08 17.58 -5.78
C GLN A 82 17.25 17.93 -4.29
N GLN A 83 16.59 17.19 -3.39
CA GLN A 83 16.77 17.39 -1.96
C GLN A 83 18.17 16.97 -1.52
N GLU A 84 18.64 17.52 -0.40
CA GLU A 84 19.87 17.07 0.23
C GLU A 84 19.73 15.57 0.55
N PRO A 85 20.65 14.72 0.05
CA PRO A 85 20.63 13.30 0.36
C PRO A 85 20.73 13.08 1.87
N TYR A 86 20.15 11.98 2.35
CA TYR A 86 20.26 11.65 3.76
C TYR A 86 21.71 11.52 4.22
N LYS A 87 22.03 12.19 5.33
CA LYS A 87 23.31 12.07 6.02
C LYS A 87 23.35 10.77 6.81
N GLN A 88 24.56 10.33 7.16
CA GLN A 88 24.77 9.10 7.91
C GLN A 88 23.99 9.09 9.23
N GLU A 89 24.00 10.21 9.96
CA GLU A 89 23.37 10.33 11.28
C GLU A 89 21.85 10.27 11.22
N GLN A 90 21.25 10.48 10.04
CA GLN A 90 19.80 10.41 9.84
C GLN A 90 19.32 8.97 9.58
N LEU A 91 20.20 8.11 9.05
CA LEU A 91 19.91 6.72 8.71
C LEU A 91 20.43 5.74 9.77
N GLU A 92 21.55 6.06 10.40
CA GLU A 92 22.15 5.19 11.39
C GLU A 92 21.33 5.12 12.67
N PHE A 93 21.23 3.92 13.25
CA PHE A 93 20.74 3.73 14.61
C PHE A 93 21.87 3.12 15.46
N PRO A 94 22.73 3.95 16.08
CA PRO A 94 23.90 3.47 16.80
C PRO A 94 23.55 2.43 17.87
N GLY A 95 24.36 1.38 17.94
CA GLY A 95 24.18 0.27 18.86
C GLY A 95 23.07 -0.71 18.48
N VAL A 96 22.35 -0.52 17.36
CA VAL A 96 21.36 -1.47 16.85
C VAL A 96 21.87 -2.14 15.57
N GLN A 97 21.80 -3.46 15.53
CA GLN A 97 22.21 -4.25 14.36
C GLN A 97 21.17 -5.33 14.07
N VAL A 98 20.65 -5.35 12.84
CA VAL A 98 19.83 -6.45 12.33
C VAL A 98 20.78 -7.54 11.84
N GLN A 99 20.68 -8.73 12.43
CA GLN A 99 21.59 -9.84 12.17
C GLN A 99 21.02 -10.78 11.11
N SER A 100 19.72 -11.11 11.20
CA SER A 100 19.05 -11.98 10.24
C SER A 100 17.55 -11.71 10.18
N VAL A 101 16.94 -12.04 9.04
CA VAL A 101 15.49 -12.00 8.85
C VAL A 101 15.06 -13.31 8.19
N ASN A 102 14.43 -14.21 8.94
CA ASN A 102 13.93 -15.47 8.39
C ASN A 102 12.47 -15.31 8.00
N VAL A 103 12.12 -15.59 6.75
CA VAL A 103 10.76 -15.40 6.22
C VAL A 103 10.22 -16.75 5.78
N ASP A 104 8.99 -17.07 6.17
CA ASP A 104 8.34 -18.29 5.69
C ASP A 104 8.12 -18.21 4.17
N LYS A 105 7.83 -19.36 3.55
CA LYS A 105 7.60 -19.46 2.12
C LYS A 105 6.47 -18.53 1.66
N LEU A 106 6.77 -17.66 0.69
CA LEU A 106 5.81 -16.70 0.15
C LEU A 106 5.05 -17.33 -1.02
N MET A 107 3.74 -17.49 -0.86
CA MET A 107 2.89 -18.12 -1.88
C MET A 107 1.63 -17.29 -2.12
N THR A 108 1.35 -17.03 -3.39
CA THR A 108 0.10 -16.44 -3.86
C THR A 108 -0.73 -17.45 -4.63
N TYR A 109 -2.04 -17.25 -4.67
CA TYR A 109 -3.01 -18.07 -5.40
C TYR A 109 -4.20 -17.22 -5.82
N LEU A 110 -5.07 -17.77 -6.67
CA LEU A 110 -6.38 -17.18 -6.95
C LEU A 110 -7.41 -17.87 -6.06
N ASP A 111 -8.18 -17.05 -5.35
CA ASP A 111 -9.25 -17.46 -4.45
C ASP A 111 -10.60 -17.03 -5.02
N GLU A 112 -11.66 -17.80 -4.79
CA GLU A 112 -13.00 -17.44 -5.27
C GLU A 112 -13.65 -16.44 -4.31
N ALA A 113 -13.82 -15.20 -4.74
CA ALA A 113 -14.53 -14.17 -4.00
C ALA A 113 -15.97 -14.01 -4.52
N GLU A 114 -16.92 -13.85 -3.60
CA GLU A 114 -18.32 -13.56 -3.91
C GLU A 114 -18.64 -12.08 -3.65
N VAL A 115 -19.26 -11.42 -4.63
CA VAL A 115 -19.76 -10.04 -4.50
C VAL A 115 -21.27 -10.06 -4.60
N GLU A 116 -21.95 -9.49 -3.61
CA GLU A 116 -23.41 -9.36 -3.62
C GLU A 116 -23.86 -8.30 -4.63
N LEU A 117 -24.83 -8.64 -5.49
CA LEU A 117 -25.30 -7.78 -6.58
C LEU A 117 -26.68 -7.17 -6.31
N TYR A 118 -27.22 -7.28 -5.10
CA TYR A 118 -28.61 -6.90 -4.86
C TYR A 118 -28.89 -5.41 -5.14
N ASN A 119 -27.91 -4.51 -4.98
CA ASN A 119 -28.02 -3.09 -5.34
C ASN A 119 -27.92 -2.80 -6.85
N ALA A 120 -27.53 -3.78 -7.66
CA ALA A 120 -27.38 -3.64 -9.11
C ALA A 120 -28.63 -4.12 -9.88
N ILE A 121 -29.63 -4.66 -9.18
CA ILE A 121 -30.85 -5.24 -9.76
C ILE A 121 -32.04 -4.33 -9.46
N ASN A 122 -32.90 -4.14 -10.47
CA ASN A 122 -34.19 -3.47 -10.30
C ASN A 122 -35.24 -4.48 -9.85
N TYR A 123 -35.88 -4.22 -8.71
CA TYR A 123 -36.95 -5.04 -8.17
C TYR A 123 -38.32 -4.44 -8.51
N GLN A 124 -39.30 -5.31 -8.72
CA GLN A 124 -40.69 -4.91 -8.94
C GLN A 124 -41.35 -4.45 -7.64
N LYS A 125 -42.45 -3.71 -7.76
CA LYS A 125 -43.22 -3.23 -6.59
C LYS A 125 -43.70 -4.42 -5.75
N GLY A 126 -43.29 -4.47 -4.49
CA GLY A 126 -43.65 -5.53 -3.54
C GLY A 126 -42.57 -6.59 -3.35
N GLU A 127 -41.54 -6.61 -4.20
CA GLU A 127 -40.34 -7.42 -3.99
C GLU A 127 -39.44 -6.76 -2.94
N GLN A 128 -38.90 -7.58 -2.02
CA GLN A 128 -37.91 -7.14 -1.03
C GLN A 128 -36.52 -7.56 -1.50
N ALA A 129 -35.63 -6.60 -1.73
CA ALA A 129 -34.29 -6.86 -2.24
C ALA A 129 -33.51 -7.84 -1.34
N GLU A 130 -33.72 -7.79 -0.02
CA GLU A 130 -33.01 -8.65 0.93
C GLU A 130 -33.34 -10.14 0.76
N SER A 131 -34.52 -10.44 0.20
CA SER A 131 -35.00 -11.81 -0.04
C SER A 131 -34.29 -12.53 -1.19
N TYR A 132 -33.59 -11.79 -2.06
CA TYR A 132 -32.86 -12.33 -3.19
C TYR A 132 -31.36 -12.47 -2.91
N GLN A 133 -30.75 -13.53 -3.42
CA GLN A 133 -29.31 -13.80 -3.28
C GLN A 133 -28.58 -13.78 -4.61
N TYR A 134 -28.59 -12.63 -5.29
CA TYR A 134 -27.77 -12.43 -6.48
C TYR A 134 -26.30 -12.21 -6.08
N ARG A 135 -25.40 -13.07 -6.57
CA ARG A 135 -23.96 -12.99 -6.31
C ARG A 135 -23.17 -13.15 -7.60
N ALA A 136 -22.11 -12.38 -7.75
CA ALA A 136 -21.06 -12.61 -8.74
C ALA A 136 -19.91 -13.37 -8.08
N ARG A 137 -19.41 -14.42 -8.75
CA ARG A 137 -18.17 -15.08 -8.36
C ARG A 137 -17.04 -14.59 -9.26
N GLN A 138 -15.93 -14.21 -8.65
CA GLN A 138 -14.73 -13.82 -9.39
C GLN A 138 -13.46 -14.33 -8.69
N PRO A 139 -12.48 -14.85 -9.45
CA PRO A 139 -11.19 -15.17 -8.89
C PRO A 139 -10.46 -13.88 -8.51
N GLN A 140 -9.97 -13.80 -7.27
CA GLN A 140 -9.15 -12.70 -6.76
C GLN A 140 -7.80 -13.21 -6.31
N LEU A 141 -6.76 -12.38 -6.46
CA LEU A 141 -5.45 -12.70 -5.91
C LEU A 141 -5.54 -12.79 -4.38
N ASN A 142 -4.90 -13.81 -3.81
CA ASN A 142 -4.73 -13.99 -2.37
C ASN A 142 -3.35 -14.60 -2.08
N TYR A 143 -2.99 -14.72 -0.80
CA TYR A 143 -1.70 -15.25 -0.37
C TYR A 143 -1.80 -16.11 0.90
N LYS A 144 -0.86 -17.05 1.09
CA LYS A 144 -0.75 -17.84 2.32
C LYS A 144 -0.15 -16.95 3.41
N PRO A 145 -0.81 -16.76 4.57
CA PRO A 145 -0.23 -16.00 5.67
C PRO A 145 1.13 -16.57 6.05
N PHE A 146 2.12 -15.70 6.13
CA PHE A 146 3.50 -16.04 6.48
C PHE A 146 3.95 -15.24 7.70
N ASN A 147 4.92 -15.77 8.43
CA ASN A 147 5.66 -15.04 9.44
C ASN A 147 7.03 -14.62 8.92
N TYR A 148 7.57 -13.59 9.53
CA TYR A 148 8.98 -13.27 9.44
C TYR A 148 9.55 -12.99 10.83
N ASN A 149 10.76 -13.51 11.05
CA ASN A 149 11.48 -13.49 12.30
C ASN A 149 12.73 -12.64 12.14
N ILE A 150 12.73 -11.47 12.77
CA ILE A 150 13.85 -10.54 12.76
C ILE A 150 14.70 -10.79 14.01
N GLN A 151 15.95 -11.16 13.81
CA GLN A 151 16.96 -11.24 14.88
C GLN A 151 17.81 -9.98 14.83
N LEU A 152 17.88 -9.27 15.95
CA LEU A 152 18.67 -8.05 16.06
C LEU A 152 19.31 -7.94 17.44
N SER A 153 20.43 -7.23 17.53
CA SER A 153 21.04 -6.84 18.81
C SER A 153 20.90 -5.35 19.06
N SER A 154 20.76 -4.97 20.33
CA SER A 154 20.77 -3.57 20.77
C SER A 154 21.71 -3.38 21.96
N GLU A 155 22.51 -2.32 21.97
CA GLU A 155 23.38 -1.96 23.11
C GLU A 155 22.62 -1.32 24.27
N GLN A 156 21.37 -0.89 24.07
CA GLN A 156 20.54 -0.26 25.11
C GLN A 156 19.05 -0.55 24.90
N SER A 157 18.27 -0.52 25.98
CA SER A 157 16.81 -0.60 25.83
C SER A 157 16.28 0.66 25.17
N SER A 158 15.52 0.53 24.09
CA SER A 158 14.98 1.65 23.32
C SER A 158 13.76 1.24 22.49
N ASP A 159 12.87 2.19 22.24
CA ASP A 159 11.75 1.97 21.32
C ASP A 159 12.22 2.23 19.89
N ALA A 160 11.88 1.30 18.99
CA ALA A 160 12.28 1.33 17.60
C ALA A 160 11.08 1.20 16.68
N VAL A 161 11.11 1.86 15.52
CA VAL A 161 10.20 1.58 14.40
C VAL A 161 10.90 0.64 13.44
N VAL A 162 10.24 -0.48 13.19
CA VAL A 162 10.62 -1.43 12.16
C VAL A 162 9.75 -1.17 10.93
N ARG A 163 10.40 -0.99 9.78
CA ARG A 163 9.76 -0.90 8.47
C ARG A 163 10.18 -2.08 7.62
N VAL A 164 9.23 -2.66 6.91
CA VAL A 164 9.47 -3.78 6.00
C VAL A 164 9.01 -3.36 4.62
N PHE A 165 9.90 -3.48 3.64
CA PHE A 165 9.65 -3.12 2.25
C PHE A 165 9.86 -4.31 1.33
N LEU A 166 9.12 -4.32 0.23
CA LEU A 166 9.30 -5.25 -0.87
C LEU A 166 9.61 -4.45 -2.14
N GLY A 167 10.70 -4.79 -2.83
CA GLY A 167 11.14 -4.12 -4.06
C GLY A 167 11.58 -5.11 -5.14
N PRO A 168 11.71 -4.65 -6.40
CA PRO A 168 12.14 -5.51 -7.50
C PRO A 168 13.63 -5.83 -7.41
N GLN A 169 14.00 -7.08 -7.65
CA GLN A 169 15.40 -7.49 -7.78
C GLN A 169 15.96 -7.18 -9.18
N TYR A 170 15.15 -7.36 -10.22
CA TYR A 170 15.54 -7.19 -11.61
C TYR A 170 14.66 -6.17 -12.33
N ASN A 171 15.24 -5.48 -13.30
CA ASN A 171 14.51 -4.62 -14.21
C ASN A 171 13.83 -5.42 -15.34
N VAL A 172 13.07 -4.74 -16.19
CA VAL A 172 12.35 -5.36 -17.33
C VAL A 172 13.26 -6.05 -18.36
N GLN A 173 14.57 -5.75 -18.36
CA GLN A 173 15.57 -6.40 -19.21
C GLN A 173 16.27 -7.59 -18.52
N GLY A 174 15.85 -7.95 -17.30
CA GLY A 174 16.48 -9.00 -16.50
C GLY A 174 17.81 -8.61 -15.84
N LYS A 175 18.18 -7.33 -15.83
CA LYS A 175 19.40 -6.86 -15.15
C LYS A 175 19.09 -6.54 -13.69
N PRO A 176 19.98 -6.90 -12.75
CA PRO A 176 19.77 -6.57 -11.35
C PRO A 176 19.77 -5.06 -11.13
N TYR A 177 18.86 -4.57 -10.30
CA TYR A 177 18.90 -3.18 -9.85
C TYR A 177 19.99 -3.00 -8.79
N SER A 178 20.64 -1.84 -8.79
CA SER A 178 21.27 -1.35 -7.56
C SER A 178 20.17 -0.88 -6.59
N LEU A 179 20.45 -0.86 -5.28
CA LEU A 179 19.47 -0.36 -4.31
C LEU A 179 19.06 1.09 -4.60
N GLU A 180 19.99 1.93 -5.04
CA GLU A 180 19.67 3.31 -5.42
C GLU A 180 18.68 3.37 -6.60
N GLN A 181 18.85 2.52 -7.60
CA GLN A 181 17.92 2.44 -8.73
C GLN A 181 16.55 1.86 -8.32
N ALA A 182 16.57 0.85 -7.45
CA ALA A 182 15.37 0.18 -6.96
C ALA A 182 14.59 0.99 -5.92
N ARG A 183 15.24 1.95 -5.24
CA ARG A 183 14.71 2.73 -4.11
C ARG A 183 13.26 3.18 -4.33
N GLN A 184 13.00 3.83 -5.45
CA GLN A 184 11.68 4.38 -5.80
C GLN A 184 10.59 3.33 -6.07
N TYR A 185 10.97 2.06 -6.20
CA TYR A 185 10.06 0.93 -6.46
C TYR A 185 9.80 0.08 -5.22
N PHE A 186 10.43 0.39 -4.08
CA PHE A 186 10.13 -0.30 -2.82
C PHE A 186 8.76 0.12 -2.29
N VAL A 187 7.91 -0.86 -2.03
CA VAL A 187 6.61 -0.67 -1.39
C VAL A 187 6.71 -1.08 0.06
N GLU A 188 6.28 -0.21 0.96
CA GLU A 188 6.21 -0.51 2.39
C GLU A 188 5.08 -1.51 2.66
N VAL A 189 5.45 -2.71 3.05
CA VAL A 189 4.50 -3.80 3.33
C VAL A 189 4.15 -3.91 4.81
N ASP A 190 4.96 -3.34 5.71
CA ASP A 190 4.66 -3.27 7.13
C ASP A 190 5.42 -2.16 7.86
N ARG A 191 4.81 -1.63 8.93
CA ARG A 191 5.39 -0.66 9.86
C ARG A 191 4.89 -0.94 11.27
N PHE A 192 5.79 -1.02 12.25
CA PHE A 192 5.40 -1.24 13.64
C PHE A 192 6.45 -0.78 14.64
N VAL A 193 6.03 -0.51 15.88
CA VAL A 193 6.93 -0.19 17.00
C VAL A 193 7.33 -1.49 17.69
N ALA A 194 8.62 -1.60 18.03
CA ALA A 194 9.19 -2.68 18.81
C ALA A 194 9.98 -2.10 19.99
N ASN A 195 9.73 -2.64 21.19
CA ASN A 195 10.47 -2.27 22.39
C ASN A 195 11.72 -3.15 22.47
N LEU A 196 12.89 -2.59 22.12
CA LEU A 196 14.16 -3.32 22.12
C LEU A 196 14.72 -3.39 23.54
N LYS A 197 15.30 -4.53 23.89
CA LYS A 197 16.06 -4.76 25.13
C LYS A 197 17.56 -4.71 24.83
N ASN A 198 18.36 -4.33 25.81
CA ASN A 198 19.81 -4.54 25.73
C ASN A 198 20.13 -6.03 25.49
N GLY A 199 21.02 -6.30 24.54
CA GLY A 199 21.42 -7.63 24.11
C GLY A 199 20.67 -8.11 22.87
N GLN A 200 20.38 -9.41 22.81
CA GLN A 200 19.73 -10.05 21.67
C GLN A 200 18.20 -9.93 21.76
N ASN A 201 17.58 -9.63 20.62
CA ASN A 201 16.14 -9.48 20.46
C ASN A 201 15.67 -10.36 19.30
N GLN A 202 14.50 -10.96 19.46
CA GLN A 202 13.81 -11.72 18.43
C GLN A 202 12.39 -11.18 18.28
N ILE A 203 12.08 -10.71 17.09
CA ILE A 203 10.76 -10.19 16.74
C ILE A 203 10.13 -11.14 15.73
N GLN A 204 9.07 -11.83 16.14
CA GLN A 204 8.23 -12.61 15.25
C GLN A 204 7.00 -11.80 14.87
N ARG A 205 6.70 -11.71 13.58
CA ARG A 205 5.55 -10.95 13.08
C ARG A 205 4.85 -11.69 11.96
N ASN A 206 3.52 -11.72 12.03
CA ASN A 206 2.67 -12.31 11.01
C ASN A 206 2.23 -11.26 10.00
N SER A 207 2.22 -11.61 8.72
CA SER A 207 1.76 -10.75 7.62
C SER A 207 0.38 -10.11 7.83
N ARG A 208 -0.54 -10.76 8.56
CA ARG A 208 -1.89 -10.23 8.87
C ARG A 208 -1.90 -9.13 9.93
N GLN A 209 -0.77 -8.89 10.59
CA GLN A 209 -0.62 -7.82 11.58
C GLN A 209 -0.15 -6.51 10.94
N SER A 210 0.09 -6.49 9.62
CA SER A 210 0.53 -5.29 8.93
C SER A 210 -0.48 -4.16 9.08
N SER A 211 0.01 -2.98 9.45
CA SER A 211 -0.81 -1.78 9.55
C SER A 211 -1.07 -1.11 8.20
N ARG A 212 -0.38 -1.55 7.12
CA ARG A 212 -0.50 -0.98 5.77
C ARG A 212 -1.68 -1.53 4.99
N PHE A 213 -2.24 -2.66 5.44
CA PHE A 213 -3.31 -3.37 4.77
C PHE A 213 -4.55 -3.50 5.66
N VAL A 214 -5.70 -3.65 5.04
CA VAL A 214 -6.99 -3.84 5.69
C VAL A 214 -7.51 -5.24 5.43
N GLN A 215 -7.99 -5.90 6.49
CA GLN A 215 -8.62 -7.21 6.38
C GLN A 215 -9.92 -7.14 5.57
N GLU A 216 -10.36 -8.30 5.08
CA GLU A 216 -11.61 -8.41 4.35
C GLU A 216 -12.77 -7.84 5.18
N GLN A 217 -13.57 -7.00 4.53
CA GLN A 217 -14.68 -6.33 5.18
C GLN A 217 -15.93 -7.21 5.09
N PRO A 218 -16.76 -7.24 6.15
CA PRO A 218 -18.02 -7.95 6.12
C PRO A 218 -18.93 -7.41 5.00
N SER A 219 -19.73 -8.29 4.40
CA SER A 219 -20.73 -7.88 3.42
C SER A 219 -21.78 -6.97 4.06
N THR A 220 -22.44 -6.14 3.24
CA THR A 220 -23.53 -5.27 3.70
C THR A 220 -24.64 -6.07 4.39
N ARG A 221 -24.98 -7.26 3.90
CA ARG A 221 -25.94 -8.16 4.56
C ARG A 221 -25.47 -8.62 5.94
N SER A 222 -24.18 -8.99 6.08
CA SER A 222 -23.60 -9.35 7.38
C SER A 222 -23.65 -8.17 8.36
N LEU A 223 -23.35 -6.95 7.88
CA LEU A 223 -23.43 -5.73 8.67
C LEU A 223 -24.87 -5.45 9.14
N PHE A 224 -25.86 -5.57 8.25
CA PHE A 224 -27.27 -5.42 8.61
C PHE A 224 -27.72 -6.46 9.65
N ALA A 225 -27.31 -7.73 9.49
CA ALA A 225 -27.63 -8.77 10.45
C ALA A 225 -27.04 -8.48 11.83
N GLN A 226 -25.78 -8.04 11.90
CA GLN A 226 -25.13 -7.63 13.16
C GLN A 226 -25.84 -6.43 13.80
N ALA A 227 -26.26 -5.45 13.00
CA ALA A 227 -26.99 -4.29 13.50
C ALA A 227 -28.35 -4.69 14.09
N GLN A 228 -29.10 -5.58 13.42
CA GLN A 228 -30.37 -6.10 13.93
C GLN A 228 -30.22 -6.93 15.21
N GLN A 229 -29.10 -7.65 15.34
CA GLN A 229 -28.77 -8.43 16.54
C GLN A 229 -28.20 -7.59 17.68
N GLY A 230 -27.95 -6.29 17.45
CA GLY A 230 -27.31 -5.42 18.43
C GLY A 230 -25.84 -5.76 18.71
N THR A 231 -25.19 -6.51 17.81
CA THR A 231 -23.79 -6.94 17.92
C THR A 231 -22.83 -6.12 17.05
N PHE A 232 -23.36 -5.16 16.29
CA PHE A 232 -22.53 -4.27 15.47
C PHE A 232 -21.88 -3.20 16.35
N ASP A 233 -20.56 -3.22 16.42
CA ASP A 233 -19.76 -2.18 17.07
C ASP A 233 -19.16 -1.25 16.01
N TYR A 234 -19.60 0.01 15.99
CA TYR A 234 -19.11 1.01 15.06
C TYR A 234 -18.04 1.87 15.72
N ASN A 235 -16.79 1.65 15.33
CA ASN A 235 -15.69 2.53 15.72
C ASN A 235 -15.30 3.43 14.54
N GLN A 236 -15.71 4.70 14.59
CA GLN A 236 -15.45 5.69 13.54
C GLN A 236 -13.95 5.81 13.21
N THR A 237 -13.10 5.91 14.23
CA THR A 237 -11.65 6.07 14.05
C THR A 237 -11.04 4.88 13.32
N VAL A 238 -11.45 3.65 13.68
CA VAL A 238 -10.99 2.43 13.01
C VAL A 238 -11.46 2.40 11.55
N GLN A 239 -12.71 2.79 11.30
CA GLN A 239 -13.28 2.83 9.95
C GLN A 239 -12.56 3.84 9.05
N GLU A 240 -12.37 5.08 9.54
CA GLU A 240 -11.64 6.12 8.82
C GLU A 240 -10.20 5.69 8.50
N GLN A 241 -9.51 5.02 9.43
CA GLN A 241 -8.16 4.49 9.19
C GLN A 241 -8.11 3.38 8.14
N GLN A 242 -9.18 2.61 7.98
CA GLN A 242 -9.25 1.51 7.02
C GLN A 242 -9.44 2.00 5.58
N LEU A 243 -10.09 3.15 5.37
CA LEU A 243 -10.37 3.71 4.04
C LEU A 243 -9.13 3.98 3.19
N TYR A 244 -7.96 4.14 3.82
CA TYR A 244 -6.71 4.52 3.16
C TYR A 244 -5.72 3.36 3.00
N ARG A 245 -6.10 2.14 3.40
CA ARG A 245 -5.24 0.95 3.35
C ARG A 245 -5.57 0.10 2.13
N LEU A 246 -4.57 -0.64 1.66
CA LEU A 246 -4.78 -1.61 0.58
C LEU A 246 -5.44 -2.89 1.12
N PRO A 247 -6.25 -3.61 0.34
CA PRO A 247 -6.78 -4.90 0.74
C PRO A 247 -5.67 -5.91 1.08
N GLN A 248 -5.82 -6.63 2.19
CA GLN A 248 -4.84 -7.59 2.70
C GLN A 248 -4.44 -8.65 1.67
N ASN A 249 -5.39 -9.12 0.86
CA ASN A 249 -5.16 -10.13 -0.16
C ASN A 249 -4.22 -9.67 -1.29
N LEU A 250 -3.95 -8.36 -1.39
CA LEU A 250 -3.03 -7.75 -2.34
C LEU A 250 -1.65 -7.40 -1.72
N LEU A 251 -1.35 -7.91 -0.52
CA LEU A 251 -0.07 -7.65 0.16
C LEU A 251 1.14 -8.09 -0.67
N LEU A 252 1.04 -9.24 -1.33
CA LEU A 252 2.07 -9.75 -2.22
C LEU A 252 1.66 -9.57 -3.69
N PRO A 253 2.60 -9.16 -4.57
CA PRO A 253 2.37 -9.28 -6.01
C PRO A 253 2.24 -10.75 -6.39
N ARG A 254 1.52 -11.03 -7.48
CA ARG A 254 1.41 -12.39 -8.01
C ARG A 254 2.80 -12.91 -8.38
N GLY A 255 3.22 -14.02 -7.75
CA GLY A 255 4.45 -14.72 -8.10
C GLY A 255 4.39 -15.46 -9.43
N SER A 256 5.41 -16.27 -9.71
CA SER A 256 5.41 -17.23 -10.82
C SER A 256 5.42 -18.66 -10.26
N GLU A 257 5.05 -19.67 -11.06
CA GLU A 257 5.10 -21.07 -10.62
C GLU A 257 6.53 -21.50 -10.23
N GLN A 258 7.53 -21.00 -10.97
CA GLN A 258 8.96 -21.25 -10.70
C GLN A 258 9.53 -20.38 -9.56
N GLY A 259 8.75 -19.40 -9.08
CA GLY A 259 9.18 -18.41 -8.12
C GLY A 259 9.74 -17.15 -8.79
N GLN A 260 9.21 -15.99 -8.39
CA GLN A 260 9.69 -14.69 -8.83
C GLN A 260 10.51 -14.04 -7.71
N GLN A 261 11.70 -13.54 -8.03
CA GLN A 261 12.60 -12.95 -7.04
C GLN A 261 12.33 -11.45 -6.81
N TYR A 262 12.33 -11.08 -5.52
CA TYR A 262 12.18 -9.72 -5.00
C TYR A 262 13.22 -9.47 -3.91
N VAL A 263 13.41 -8.20 -3.54
CA VAL A 263 14.20 -7.80 -2.37
C VAL A 263 13.25 -7.49 -1.22
N LEU A 264 13.43 -8.19 -0.10
CA LEU A 264 12.88 -7.78 1.17
C LEU A 264 13.90 -6.89 1.87
N ALA A 265 13.52 -5.66 2.22
CA ALA A 265 14.33 -4.75 3.01
C ALA A 265 13.67 -4.52 4.37
N VAL A 266 14.43 -4.73 5.45
CA VAL A 266 14.02 -4.41 6.81
C VAL A 266 14.89 -3.29 7.33
N THR A 267 14.28 -2.21 7.81
CA THR A 267 15.00 -1.09 8.39
C THR A 267 14.49 -0.82 9.80
N VAL A 268 15.41 -0.60 10.73
CA VAL A 268 15.11 -0.38 12.15
C VAL A 268 15.68 0.97 12.54
N HIS A 269 14.85 1.82 13.10
CA HIS A 269 15.28 3.16 13.49
C HIS A 269 14.66 3.55 14.82
N GLN A 270 15.25 4.50 15.54
CA GLN A 270 14.69 4.99 16.80
C GLN A 270 13.25 5.49 16.57
N TYR A 271 12.34 5.11 17.47
CA TYR A 271 10.98 5.60 17.46
C TYR A 271 10.93 7.04 17.97
N GLN A 272 10.38 7.93 17.14
CA GLN A 272 10.18 9.33 17.46
C GLN A 272 8.72 9.65 17.17
N PRO A 273 7.83 9.50 18.18
CA PRO A 273 6.39 9.67 17.98
C PRO A 273 6.10 11.09 17.53
N ASP A 274 5.35 11.23 16.45
CA ASP A 274 4.86 12.53 16.00
C ASP A 274 3.55 12.87 16.73
N GLN A 275 3.50 14.03 17.37
CA GLN A 275 2.31 14.52 18.05
C GLN A 275 1.35 15.25 17.10
N VAL A 276 1.75 15.49 15.85
CA VAL A 276 1.07 16.42 14.94
C VAL A 276 0.67 15.73 13.61
N GLN A 277 -0.65 15.54 13.43
CA GLN A 277 -1.37 15.69 12.14
C GLN A 277 -1.27 14.64 11.01
N SER A 278 -1.23 13.34 11.29
CA SER A 278 -1.82 12.40 10.32
C SER A 278 -2.49 11.26 11.04
N GLN A 279 -3.80 11.13 10.90
CA GLN A 279 -4.55 10.01 11.49
C GLN A 279 -4.50 8.75 10.62
N LEU A 280 -3.76 8.75 9.50
CA LEU A 280 -3.96 7.78 8.42
C LEU A 280 -3.21 6.45 8.63
N TYR A 281 -1.91 6.48 9.00
CA TYR A 281 -1.06 5.27 9.06
C TYR A 281 -0.29 5.15 10.38
N GLN A 282 -0.67 4.16 11.21
CA GLN A 282 0.03 3.83 12.46
C GLN A 282 1.15 2.81 12.22
N PRO A 283 2.25 2.83 13.00
CA PRO A 283 2.59 3.85 13.99
C PRO A 283 3.03 5.17 13.32
N TYR A 284 2.66 6.29 13.94
CA TYR A 284 3.13 7.61 13.53
C TYR A 284 4.55 7.84 14.04
N ASP A 285 5.49 8.05 13.12
CA ASP A 285 6.77 8.64 13.46
C ASP A 285 7.00 9.91 12.65
N ASN A 286 7.86 10.78 13.15
CA ASN A 286 8.16 12.09 12.56
C ASN A 286 8.98 12.02 11.25
N ARG A 287 9.15 10.82 10.68
CA ARG A 287 9.91 10.61 9.44
C ARG A 287 8.96 10.65 8.24
N PRO A 288 9.44 11.07 7.05
CA PRO A 288 8.58 11.14 5.88
C PRO A 288 8.05 9.77 5.46
N GLU A 289 6.88 9.75 4.84
CA GLU A 289 6.34 8.54 4.22
C GLU A 289 7.30 7.99 3.16
N GLY A 290 7.55 6.69 3.20
CA GLY A 290 8.54 6.03 2.35
C GLY A 290 9.96 6.06 2.87
N PHE A 291 10.25 6.74 4.00
CA PHE A 291 11.58 6.69 4.64
C PHE A 291 12.04 5.25 4.88
N PRO A 292 13.31 4.89 4.59
CA PRO A 292 14.41 5.74 4.12
C PRO A 292 14.54 5.80 2.59
N PHE A 293 13.56 5.27 1.86
CA PHE A 293 13.56 5.17 0.41
C PHE A 293 12.75 6.28 -0.27
N ASP A 294 12.40 7.37 0.41
CA ASP A 294 11.69 8.52 -0.17
C ASP A 294 12.63 9.42 -1.00
N ARG A 295 13.91 9.51 -0.63
CA ARG A 295 14.94 10.31 -1.32
C ARG A 295 16.32 9.62 -1.32
N PRO A 296 17.29 10.11 -2.10
CA PRO A 296 18.65 9.55 -2.15
C PRO A 296 19.39 9.60 -0.80
N ALA A 297 20.40 8.74 -0.62
CA ALA A 297 21.32 8.77 0.51
C ALA A 297 22.72 9.26 0.09
N GLN A 298 23.44 9.93 0.98
CA GLN A 298 24.80 10.40 0.70
C GLN A 298 25.70 9.18 0.38
N TYR A 299 26.38 9.22 -0.77
CA TYR A 299 27.24 8.15 -1.30
C TYR A 299 26.53 6.82 -1.67
N ASN A 300 25.20 6.79 -1.82
CA ASN A 300 24.41 5.60 -2.22
C ASN A 300 24.59 4.37 -1.28
N TYR A 301 24.94 4.57 0.00
CA TYR A 301 25.35 3.50 0.92
C TYR A 301 24.22 2.88 1.75
N PHE A 302 23.07 2.63 1.13
CA PHE A 302 21.96 1.90 1.78
C PHE A 302 22.36 0.54 2.38
N GLN A 303 23.45 -0.07 1.91
CA GLN A 303 23.95 -1.39 2.36
C GLN A 303 24.87 -1.35 3.59
N GLN A 304 25.38 -0.18 3.99
CA GLN A 304 26.42 -0.10 5.02
C GLN A 304 25.84 0.01 6.45
N TYR A 305 24.58 0.38 6.57
CA TYR A 305 23.93 0.59 7.86
C TYR A 305 23.59 -0.74 8.53
N LYS A 306 24.11 -0.96 9.74
CA LYS A 306 23.89 -2.19 10.52
C LYS A 306 22.42 -2.39 10.91
N ASN A 307 21.66 -1.31 11.00
CA ASN A 307 20.24 -1.31 11.30
C ASN A 307 19.35 -1.55 10.07
N PHE A 308 19.96 -1.83 8.91
CA PHE A 308 19.30 -2.18 7.66
C PHE A 308 19.66 -3.63 7.31
N PHE A 309 18.70 -4.36 6.74
CA PHE A 309 18.91 -5.72 6.29
C PHE A 309 18.20 -5.94 4.96
N TYR A 310 18.88 -6.58 4.01
CA TYR A 310 18.34 -6.87 2.68
C TYR A 310 18.53 -8.35 2.39
N GLN A 311 17.50 -8.97 1.84
CA GLN A 311 17.61 -10.33 1.33
C GLN A 311 16.74 -10.54 0.11
N THR A 312 17.17 -11.46 -0.75
CA THR A 312 16.33 -11.94 -1.85
C THR A 312 15.28 -12.88 -1.29
N VAL A 313 14.01 -12.62 -1.61
CA VAL A 313 12.88 -13.51 -1.33
C VAL A 313 12.25 -13.96 -2.64
N THR A 314 11.66 -15.15 -2.62
CA THR A 314 11.02 -15.72 -3.81
C THR A 314 9.53 -15.88 -3.55
N ILE A 315 8.70 -15.32 -4.43
CA ILE A 315 7.23 -15.41 -4.36
C ILE A 315 6.76 -16.39 -5.42
N TYR A 316 6.10 -17.46 -4.98
CA TYR A 316 5.53 -18.49 -5.84
C TYR A 316 4.06 -18.21 -6.11
N ASN A 317 3.56 -18.57 -7.28
CA ASN A 317 2.13 -18.63 -7.56
C ASN A 317 1.72 -20.09 -7.77
N GLN A 318 0.79 -20.58 -6.96
CA GLN A 318 0.34 -21.96 -6.98
C GLN A 318 -1.19 -22.06 -7.05
N ASN A 319 -1.69 -23.24 -7.38
CA ASN A 319 -3.11 -23.53 -7.29
C ASN A 319 -3.55 -23.58 -5.82
N GLN A 320 -4.79 -23.15 -5.53
CA GLN A 320 -5.32 -23.07 -4.17
C GLN A 320 -5.22 -24.41 -3.41
N THR A 321 -5.45 -25.53 -4.10
CA THR A 321 -5.34 -26.88 -3.53
C THR A 321 -3.92 -27.23 -3.06
N GLN A 322 -2.90 -26.71 -3.73
CA GLN A 322 -1.49 -26.94 -3.37
C GLN A 322 -1.07 -26.09 -2.17
N VAL A 323 -1.56 -24.84 -2.09
CA VAL A 323 -1.26 -23.91 -0.99
C VAL A 323 -1.78 -24.42 0.36
N ASN A 324 -2.95 -25.07 0.34
CA ASN A 324 -3.63 -25.62 1.51
C ASN A 324 -3.06 -26.98 1.97
N ASN A 325 -2.11 -27.57 1.24
CA ASN A 325 -1.48 -28.82 1.66
C ASN A 325 -0.43 -28.53 2.76
N PRO A 326 -0.55 -29.11 3.97
CA PRO A 326 0.39 -28.90 5.07
C PRO A 326 1.79 -29.48 4.82
N GLU A 327 1.98 -30.29 3.78
CA GLU A 327 3.27 -30.93 3.43
C GLU A 327 4.20 -30.04 2.56
N GLN A 328 3.83 -28.78 2.25
CA GLN A 328 4.59 -27.81 1.42
C GLN A 328 4.69 -26.40 2.00
#